data_AF-J9DVD2-F1
#
_entry.id   AF-J9DVD2-F1
#
_cell.length_a   1.000
_cell.length_b   1.000
_cell.length_c   1.000
_cell.angle_alpha   90.00
_cell.angle_beta   90.00
_cell.angle_gamma   90.00
#
_symmetry.space_group_name_H-M   'P 1'
#
loop_
_entity.id
_entity.type
_entity.pdbx_description
1 polymer ?
#
loop_
_entity_poly.entity_id
_entity_poly.type
_entity_poly.pdbx_seq_one_letter_code
_entity_poly.pdbx_strand_id
1 'polypeptide(L)'
;CVFLFSMGYLVFIHWYRWYILTTSAIDITCPLMIMVQKVTMLAFSLHDGKVKKIDELNEIQKREAIKSLPDILSFLSYMFHFQAVLTGPACFYTDYMAWINGTAAIGKDGKVSNV
;
A
#
# COMPACT_ATOMS: atom_id res chain seq x y z
N CYS A 1 -9.16 -3.73 12.35
CA CYS A 1 -10.42 -3.02 12.02
C CYS A 1 -10.42 -2.44 10.60
N VAL A 2 -9.40 -1.69 10.19
CA VAL A 2 -9.34 -1.07 8.83
C VAL A 2 -9.47 -2.10 7.71
N PHE A 3 -8.74 -3.22 7.77
CA PHE A 3 -8.84 -4.30 6.76
C PHE A 3 -10.27 -4.82 6.57
N LEU A 4 -10.97 -5.17 7.65
CA LEU A 4 -12.33 -5.70 7.58
C LEU A 4 -13.30 -4.69 6.98
N PHE A 5 -13.19 -3.43 7.36
CA PHE A 5 -14.01 -2.35 6.82
C PHE A 5 -13.75 -2.14 5.33
N SER A 6 -12.47 -1.99 4.94
CA SER A 6 -12.06 -1.78 3.55
C SER A 6 -12.39 -2.96 2.64
N MET A 7 -12.17 -4.19 3.10
CA MET A 7 -12.48 -5.42 2.37
C MET A 7 -13.99 -5.63 2.26
N GLY A 8 -14.75 -5.39 3.33
CA GLY A 8 -16.21 -5.48 3.31
C GLY A 8 -16.84 -4.50 2.32
N TYR A 9 -16.35 -3.25 2.29
CA TYR A 9 -16.77 -2.25 1.31
C TYR A 9 -16.46 -2.67 -0.14
N LEU A 10 -15.27 -3.22 -0.37
CA LEU A 10 -14.87 -3.72 -1.68
C LEU A 10 -15.77 -4.85 -2.16
N VAL A 11 -16.06 -5.82 -1.29
CA VAL A 11 -16.94 -6.96 -1.57
C VAL A 11 -18.36 -6.48 -1.88
N PHE A 12 -18.89 -5.54 -1.10
CA PHE A 12 -20.21 -4.97 -1.34
C PHE A 12 -20.32 -4.32 -2.73
N ILE A 13 -19.31 -3.55 -3.14
CA ILE A 13 -19.29 -2.90 -4.46
C ILE A 13 -19.13 -3.91 -5.60
N HIS A 14 -18.32 -4.95 -5.41
CA HIS A 14 -18.22 -6.03 -6.39
C HIS A 14 -19.54 -6.77 -6.57
N TRP A 15 -20.22 -7.07 -5.46
CA TRP A 15 -21.53 -7.69 -5.45
C TRP A 15 -22.59 -6.81 -6.13
N TYR A 16 -22.64 -5.52 -5.78
CA TYR A 16 -23.55 -4.54 -6.37
C TYR A 16 -23.35 -4.44 -7.89
N ARG A 17 -22.09 -4.37 -8.35
CA ARG A 17 -21.75 -4.33 -9.77
C ARG A 17 -22.22 -5.60 -10.49
N TRP A 18 -21.96 -6.76 -9.91
CA TRP A 18 -22.37 -8.05 -10.48
C TRP A 18 -23.90 -8.17 -10.58
N TYR A 19 -24.65 -7.65 -9.61
CA TYR A 19 -26.11 -7.75 -9.57
C TYR A 19 -26.84 -6.79 -10.52
N ILE A 20 -26.33 -5.57 -10.72
CA ILE A 20 -27.08 -4.48 -11.39
C ILE A 20 -26.52 -4.15 -12.78
N LEU A 21 -25.22 -4.32 -12.99
CA LEU A 21 -24.53 -3.77 -14.14
C LEU A 21 -24.28 -4.85 -15.21
N THR A 22 -25.20 -4.96 -16.17
CA THR A 22 -25.12 -5.88 -17.32
C THR A 22 -24.48 -5.25 -18.56
N THR A 23 -24.11 -3.96 -18.50
CA THR A 23 -23.57 -3.18 -19.64
C THR A 23 -22.10 -2.83 -19.45
N SER A 24 -21.39 -2.56 -20.56
CA SER A 24 -19.97 -2.17 -20.57
C SER A 24 -19.76 -0.76 -19.99
N ALA A 25 -19.77 -0.63 -18.66
CA ALA A 25 -19.39 0.60 -17.98
C ALA A 25 -17.91 0.60 -17.56
N ILE A 26 -17.36 1.78 -17.30
CA ILE A 26 -15.99 1.98 -16.80
C ILE A 26 -15.84 1.30 -15.43
N ASP A 27 -14.85 0.41 -15.29
CA ASP A 27 -14.63 -0.34 -14.05
C ASP A 27 -13.92 0.51 -12.98
N ILE A 28 -14.72 1.16 -12.14
CA ILE A 28 -14.26 1.91 -10.96
C ILE A 28 -13.74 1.01 -9.83
N THR A 29 -13.95 -0.30 -9.92
CA THR A 29 -13.58 -1.20 -8.84
C THR A 29 -12.13 -1.62 -8.90
N CYS A 30 -11.51 -1.58 -10.08
CA CYS A 30 -10.06 -1.75 -10.25
C CYS A 30 -9.25 -0.76 -9.38
N PRO A 31 -9.41 0.57 -9.49
CA PRO A 31 -8.68 1.50 -8.63
C PRO A 31 -9.06 1.35 -7.15
N LEU A 32 -10.32 0.97 -6.86
CA LEU A 32 -10.75 0.71 -5.49
C LEU A 32 -10.04 -0.51 -4.88
N MET A 33 -9.83 -1.58 -5.66
CA MET A 33 -9.06 -2.75 -5.23
C MET A 33 -7.65 -2.34 -4.83
N ILE A 34 -6.97 -1.56 -5.68
CA ILE A 34 -5.59 -1.11 -5.41
C ILE A 34 -5.52 -0.24 -4.15
N MET A 35 -6.49 0.67 -3.94
CA MET A 35 -6.56 1.47 -2.71
C MET A 35 -6.72 0.59 -1.47
N VAL A 36 -7.60 -0.42 -1.50
CA VAL A 36 -7.80 -1.35 -0.38
C VAL A 36 -6.53 -2.15 -0.09
N GLN A 37 -5.81 -2.62 -1.12
CA GLN A 37 -4.53 -3.32 -0.95
C GLN A 37 -3.49 -2.43 -0.27
N LYS A 38 -3.32 -1.19 -0.73
CA LYS A 38 -2.33 -0.23 -0.18
C LYS A 38 -2.64 0.15 1.27
N VAL A 39 -3.90 0.44 1.58
CA VAL A 39 -4.32 0.76 2.96
C VAL A 39 -4.15 -0.44 3.88
N THR A 40 -4.45 -1.65 3.39
CA THR A 40 -4.30 -2.88 4.16
C THR A 40 -2.83 -3.17 4.47
N MET A 41 -1.95 -3.07 3.48
CA MET A 41 -0.51 -3.25 3.67
C MET A 41 0.04 -2.23 4.66
N LEU A 42 -0.31 -0.95 4.50
CA LEU A 42 0.11 0.10 5.43
C LEU A 42 -0.37 -0.17 6.86
N ALA A 43 -1.62 -0.61 7.03
CA ALA A 43 -2.19 -0.93 8.34
C ALA A 43 -1.45 -2.10 9.02
N PHE A 44 -1.11 -3.15 8.27
CA PHE A 44 -0.32 -4.27 8.79
C PHE A 44 1.12 -3.87 9.11
N SER A 45 1.79 -3.10 8.25
CA SER A 45 3.12 -2.54 8.51
C SER A 45 3.16 -1.68 9.77
N LEU A 46 2.12 -0.88 10.01
CA LEU A 46 1.98 -0.08 11.24
C LEU A 46 1.74 -0.94 12.48
N HIS A 47 0.92 -1.98 12.35
CA HIS A 47 0.68 -2.92 13.44
C HIS A 47 1.97 -3.66 13.81
N ASP A 48 2.68 -4.17 12.80
CA ASP A 48 3.93 -4.91 12.98
C ASP A 48 5.03 -4.02 13.60
N GLY A 49 5.09 -2.72 13.26
CA GLY A 49 6.06 -1.79 13.84
C GLY A 49 5.72 -1.24 15.23
N LYS A 50 4.46 -1.33 15.68
CA LYS A 50 4.01 -0.78 16.98
C LYS A 50 3.76 -1.84 18.06
N VAL A 51 3.28 -3.02 17.67
CA VAL A 51 2.72 -4.00 18.63
C VAL A 51 3.62 -5.22 18.78
N LYS A 52 4.25 -5.68 17.70
CA LYS A 52 5.04 -6.92 17.72
C LYS A 52 6.50 -6.68 18.11
N LYS A 53 7.10 -7.65 18.79
CA LYS A 53 8.53 -7.67 19.11
C LYS A 53 9.33 -8.05 17.87
N ILE A 54 10.45 -7.39 17.63
CA ILE A 54 11.31 -7.58 16.44
C ILE A 54 11.67 -9.06 16.23
N ASP A 55 11.88 -9.82 17.31
CA ASP A 55 12.26 -11.23 17.26
C ASP A 55 11.16 -12.17 16.73
N GLU A 56 9.91 -11.72 16.71
CA GLU A 56 8.75 -12.49 16.23
C GLU A 56 8.39 -12.15 14.77
N LEU A 57 9.03 -11.13 14.17
CA LEU A 57 8.75 -10.71 12.81
C LEU A 57 9.59 -11.51 11.81
N ASN A 58 8.98 -11.83 10.66
CA ASN A 58 9.72 -12.33 9.50
C ASN A 58 10.62 -11.23 8.92
N GLU A 59 11.66 -11.60 8.15
CA GLU A 59 12.64 -10.64 7.60
C GLU A 59 11.99 -9.52 6.76
N ILE A 60 10.98 -9.86 5.96
CA ILE A 60 10.19 -8.89 5.19
C ILE A 60 9.38 -7.98 6.11
N GLN A 61 8.77 -8.52 7.16
CA GLN A 61 8.00 -7.72 8.12
C GLN A 61 8.90 -6.77 8.89
N LYS A 62 10.13 -7.17 9.24
CA LYS A 62 11.12 -6.29 9.87
C LYS A 62 11.50 -5.13 8.96
N ARG A 63 11.69 -5.39 7.66
CA ARG A 63 12.00 -4.37 6.65
C ARG A 63 10.84 -3.38 6.48
N GLU A 64 9.62 -3.89 6.41
CA GLU A 64 8.41 -3.09 6.14
C GLU A 64 7.71 -2.55 7.39
N ALA A 65 8.27 -2.77 8.57
CA ALA A 65 7.69 -2.34 9.84
C ALA A 65 7.75 -0.81 9.98
N ILE A 66 6.59 -0.20 10.19
CA ILE A 66 6.45 1.25 10.34
C ILE A 66 6.19 1.59 11.81
N LYS A 67 7.17 2.26 12.44
CA LYS A 67 7.10 2.60 13.87
C LYS A 67 6.20 3.81 14.15
N SER A 68 6.20 4.80 13.26
CA SER A 68 5.45 6.05 13.41
C SER A 68 4.38 6.21 12.33
N LEU A 69 3.28 6.89 12.65
CA LEU A 69 2.25 7.16 11.66
C LEU A 69 2.82 8.09 10.56
N PRO A 70 2.59 7.80 9.28
CA PRO A 70 3.00 8.70 8.21
C PRO A 70 2.21 10.01 8.24
N ASP A 71 2.83 11.08 7.77
CA ASP A 71 2.16 12.37 7.59
C ASP A 71 1.03 12.26 6.56
N ILE A 72 0.02 13.14 6.67
CA ILE A 72 -1.15 13.13 5.78
C ILE A 72 -0.70 13.34 4.33
N LEU A 73 0.28 14.22 4.08
CA LEU A 73 0.76 14.48 2.72
C LEU A 73 1.50 13.26 2.16
N SER A 74 2.36 12.64 2.97
CA SER A 74 3.09 11.42 2.60
C SER A 74 2.13 10.25 2.33
N PHE A 75 1.07 10.11 3.13
CA PHE A 75 0.01 9.13 2.91
C PHE A 75 -0.76 9.40 1.61
N LEU A 76 -1.19 10.64 1.37
CA LEU A 76 -1.93 11.00 0.16
C LEU A 76 -1.08 10.81 -1.09
N SER A 77 0.20 11.18 -1.03
CA SER A 77 1.19 10.96 -2.08
C SER A 77 1.34 9.48 -2.39
N TYR A 78 1.47 8.63 -1.37
CA TYR A 78 1.49 7.18 -1.54
C TYR A 78 0.20 6.65 -2.16
N MET A 79 -0.97 7.09 -1.68
CA MET A 79 -2.27 6.63 -2.19
C MET A 79 -2.49 7.00 -3.67
N PHE A 80 -2.20 8.24 -4.06
CA PHE A 80 -2.58 8.81 -5.36
C PHE A 80 -1.44 8.96 -6.37
N HIS A 81 -0.29 8.31 -6.16
CA HIS A 81 0.77 8.40 -7.17
C HIS A 81 0.32 7.77 -8.51
N PHE A 82 0.54 8.51 -9.60
CA PHE A 82 -0.04 8.25 -10.92
C PHE A 82 0.23 6.85 -11.47
N GLN A 83 1.41 6.28 -11.19
CA GLN A 83 1.82 4.99 -11.76
C GLN A 83 1.06 3.79 -11.17
N ALA A 84 0.58 3.85 -9.92
CA ALA A 84 -0.13 2.73 -9.28
C ALA A 84 -1.46 3.14 -8.64
N VAL A 85 -2.11 4.18 -9.17
CA VAL A 85 -3.47 4.55 -8.75
C VAL A 85 -4.56 3.74 -9.48
N LEU A 86 -4.31 3.33 -10.73
CA LEU A 86 -5.31 2.64 -11.56
C LEU A 86 -5.08 1.13 -11.71
N THR A 87 -3.87 0.70 -12.05
CA THR A 87 -3.56 -0.71 -12.38
C THR A 87 -2.16 -1.17 -11.96
N GLY A 88 -1.37 -0.28 -11.35
CA GLY A 88 0.00 -0.60 -10.97
C GLY A 88 0.07 -1.60 -9.81
N PRO A 89 1.19 -2.34 -9.69
CA PRO A 89 1.39 -3.27 -8.60
C PRO A 89 1.37 -2.51 -7.27
N ALA A 90 0.76 -3.13 -6.25
CA ALA A 90 0.71 -2.53 -4.94
C ALA A 90 2.11 -2.66 -4.30
N CYS A 91 2.80 -1.54 -4.13
CA CYS A 91 4.12 -1.47 -3.49
C CYS A 91 3.99 -1.16 -1.99
N PHE A 92 4.99 -1.55 -1.20
CA PHE A 92 5.03 -1.18 0.21
C PHE A 92 5.26 0.32 0.40
N TYR A 93 4.74 0.85 1.49
CA TYR A 93 4.89 2.27 1.84
C TYR A 93 6.37 2.65 2.05
N THR A 94 7.18 1.78 2.64
CA THR A 94 8.61 2.08 2.89
C THR A 94 9.39 2.18 1.57
N ASP A 95 9.12 1.28 0.63
CA ASP A 95 9.69 1.31 -0.72
C ASP A 95 9.31 2.57 -1.49
N TYR A 96 8.04 2.96 -1.41
CA TYR A 96 7.56 4.20 -2.02
C TYR A 96 8.27 5.43 -1.44
N MET A 97 8.44 5.49 -0.11
CA MET A 97 9.16 6.58 0.55
C MET A 97 10.65 6.58 0.22
N ALA A 98 11.29 5.41 0.12
CA ALA A 98 12.67 5.30 -0.31
C ALA A 98 12.86 5.80 -1.75
N TRP A 99 11.87 5.55 -2.62
CA TRP A 99 11.87 6.05 -3.99
C TRP A 99 11.73 7.57 -4.05
N ILE A 100 10.75 8.16 -3.33
CA ILE A 100 10.54 9.62 -3.28
C ILE A 100 11.76 10.34 -2.69
N ASN A 101 12.41 9.77 -1.68
CA ASN A 101 13.58 10.34 -1.05
C ASN A 101 14.88 10.09 -1.84
N GLY A 102 14.84 9.36 -2.96
CA GLY A 102 16.02 9.01 -3.76
C GLY A 102 16.98 8.02 -3.09
N THR A 103 16.63 7.46 -1.93
CA THR A 103 17.46 6.50 -1.21
C THR A 103 17.35 5.08 -1.76
N ALA A 104 16.35 4.79 -2.60
CA ALA A 104 16.19 3.51 -3.27
C ALA A 104 17.37 3.14 -4.20
N ALA A 105 18.12 4.13 -4.70
CA ALA A 105 19.30 3.92 -5.57
C ALA A 105 20.62 3.75 -4.79
N ILE A 106 20.59 3.91 -3.46
CA ILE A 106 21.76 3.76 -2.60
C ILE A 106 21.87 2.28 -2.23
N GLY A 107 22.87 1.59 -2.79
CA GLY A 107 23.16 0.20 -2.43
C GLY A 107 23.52 0.07 -0.94
N LYS A 108 23.48 -1.16 -0.40
CA LYS A 108 23.86 -1.49 0.99
C LYS A 108 25.25 -0.96 1.40
N ASP A 109 26.07 -0.56 0.44
CA ASP A 109 27.45 -0.09 0.58
C ASP A 109 27.57 1.44 0.65
N GLY A 110 26.45 2.18 0.67
CA GLY A 110 26.45 3.65 0.72
C GLY A 110 26.98 4.34 -0.54
N LYS A 111 27.21 3.59 -1.62
CA LYS A 111 27.63 4.11 -2.92
C LYS A 111 26.40 4.28 -3.80
N VAL A 112 26.26 5.49 -4.36
CA VAL A 112 25.31 5.74 -5.47
C VAL A 112 25.77 4.86 -6.62
N SER A 113 24.94 3.90 -7.01
CA SER A 113 25.18 3.10 -8.21
C SER A 113 24.97 4.01 -9.41
N ASN A 114 26.02 4.73 -9.81
CA ASN A 114 26.07 5.44 -11.08
C ASN A 114 25.98 4.38 -12.18
N VAL A 115 24.82 4.32 -12.83
CA VAL A 115 24.66 3.65 -14.12
C VAL A 115 25.51 4.39 -15.14
#